data_AF-A0A6L6VJG3-F1
#
_entry.id   AF-A0A6L6VJG3-F1
#
_cell.length_a   1.000
_cell.length_b   1.000
_cell.length_c   1.000
_cell.angle_alpha   90.00
_cell.angle_beta   90.00
_cell.angle_gamma   90.00
#
_symmetry.space_group_name_H-M   'P 1'
#
loop_
_entity.id
_entity.type
_entity.pdbx_description
1 polymer ?
#
loop_
_entity_poly.entity_id
_entity_poly.type
_entity_poly.pdbx_seq_one_letter_code
_entity_poly.pdbx_strand_id
1 'polypeptide(L)'
;MQNSQNRTSLSALSAQSPSYNVDFVQSLLAFQSDSIDNLSYIDGSFKVAAGCSFNPPVVSQADDVWMLTFECNGKPDPNLAFEFTSLCGGEDRICTIDGDTLSPRTLNFYAKIDMTFKLKGDKRDVALFVGQSDDSFGHVWWLGGLPLANVKIDVKADATVLLPFADETGAVVQILQVTNRDGDLFQLTPWL
;
A
#
# COMPACT_ATOMS: atom_id res chain seq x y z
N MET A 1 3.93 -16.39 -78.20
CA MET A 1 2.88 -16.64 -77.18
C MET A 1 3.65 -16.89 -75.88
N GLN A 2 3.80 -15.88 -75.01
CA GLN A 2 3.02 -15.70 -73.75
C GLN A 2 3.02 -17.00 -72.94
N ASN A 3 3.35 -17.10 -71.66
CA ASN A 3 3.36 -16.24 -70.47
C ASN A 3 3.99 -17.17 -69.39
N SER A 4 4.38 -16.85 -68.16
CA SER A 4 4.34 -15.70 -67.28
C SER A 4 5.19 -16.15 -66.07
N GLN A 5 6.00 -15.25 -65.53
CA GLN A 5 6.63 -15.44 -64.23
C GLN A 5 5.55 -15.38 -63.14
N ASN A 6 5.48 -16.37 -62.26
CA ASN A 6 4.80 -16.23 -60.97
C ASN A 6 5.82 -16.34 -59.84
N ARG A 7 6.37 -15.17 -59.47
CA ARG A 7 6.94 -14.92 -58.14
C ARG A 7 5.77 -14.56 -57.24
N THR A 8 5.41 -15.44 -56.31
CA THR A 8 4.53 -15.08 -55.19
C THR A 8 5.42 -14.76 -54.00
N SER A 9 5.75 -13.48 -53.83
CA SER A 9 6.24 -12.93 -52.57
C SER A 9 5.10 -12.95 -51.56
N LEU A 10 5.17 -13.83 -50.57
CA LEU A 10 4.36 -13.74 -49.37
C LEU A 10 4.88 -12.54 -48.55
N SER A 11 4.23 -11.40 -48.75
CA SER A 11 4.38 -10.25 -47.86
C SER A 11 3.93 -10.66 -46.47
N ALA A 12 4.87 -10.80 -45.54
CA ALA A 12 4.58 -10.90 -44.13
C ALA A 12 3.90 -9.60 -43.69
N LEU A 13 2.59 -9.66 -43.44
CA LEU A 13 1.90 -8.63 -42.66
C LEU A 13 2.50 -8.67 -41.26
N SER A 14 3.43 -7.76 -40.96
CA SER A 14 3.75 -7.42 -39.58
C SER A 14 2.55 -6.67 -39.00
N ALA A 15 1.70 -7.37 -38.26
CA ALA A 15 0.72 -6.71 -37.41
C ALA A 15 1.51 -5.89 -36.37
N GLN A 16 1.55 -4.58 -36.54
CA GLN A 16 1.91 -3.68 -35.46
C GLN A 16 0.80 -3.79 -34.42
N SER A 17 1.11 -4.41 -33.28
CA SER A 17 0.24 -4.36 -32.11
C SER A 17 -0.05 -2.89 -31.79
N PRO A 18 -1.32 -2.50 -31.62
CA PRO A 18 -1.63 -1.13 -31.19
C PRO A 18 -0.94 -0.86 -29.85
N SER A 19 -0.06 0.13 -29.82
CA SER A 19 0.52 0.65 -28.58
C SER A 19 -0.58 1.42 -27.85
N TYR A 20 -1.26 0.76 -26.91
CA TYR A 20 -2.08 1.47 -25.93
C TYR A 20 -1.14 2.23 -25.01
N ASN A 21 -1.09 3.55 -25.14
CA ASN A 21 -0.49 4.40 -24.11
C ASN A 21 -1.37 4.27 -22.88
N VAL A 22 -0.85 3.60 -21.84
CA VAL A 22 -1.49 3.56 -20.53
C VAL A 22 -0.92 4.73 -19.74
N ASP A 23 -1.78 5.70 -19.41
CA ASP A 23 -1.40 6.82 -18.54
C ASP A 23 -1.32 6.30 -17.10
N PHE A 24 -0.10 6.19 -16.57
CA PHE A 24 0.15 5.84 -15.17
C PHE A 24 0.11 7.08 -14.29
N VAL A 25 -0.54 6.96 -13.14
CA VAL A 25 -0.47 7.94 -12.06
C VAL A 25 0.53 7.43 -11.03
N GLN A 26 1.46 8.30 -10.64
CA GLN A 26 2.42 8.02 -9.57
C GLN A 26 1.83 8.50 -8.25
N SER A 27 1.92 7.66 -7.22
CA SER A 27 1.51 7.97 -5.85
C SER A 27 2.61 7.59 -4.88
N LEU A 28 2.85 8.41 -3.87
CA LEU A 28 3.92 8.22 -2.89
C LEU A 28 3.31 8.05 -1.50
N LEU A 29 3.82 7.08 -0.74
CA LEU A 29 3.51 6.89 0.67
C LEU A 29 4.82 6.86 1.45
N ALA A 30 4.89 7.62 2.54
CA ALA A 30 6.05 7.70 3.42
C ALA A 30 5.77 7.08 4.80
N PHE A 31 6.80 6.45 5.36
CA PHE A 31 6.86 5.99 6.74
C PHE A 31 8.07 6.61 7.42
N GLN A 32 7.87 7.30 8.54
CA GLN A 32 8.96 7.90 9.31
C GLN A 32 9.11 7.20 10.66
N SER A 33 10.30 6.65 10.94
CA SER A 33 10.64 6.10 12.26
C SER A 33 12.12 5.74 12.39
N ASP A 34 12.73 6.12 13.51
CA ASP A 34 14.06 5.63 13.91
C ASP A 34 14.08 4.13 14.25
N SER A 35 12.91 3.52 14.44
CA SER A 35 12.78 2.10 14.81
C SER A 35 12.67 1.17 13.61
N ILE A 36 12.43 1.68 12.38
CA ILE A 36 12.35 0.85 11.18
C ILE A 36 13.76 0.55 10.68
N ASP A 37 14.13 -0.73 10.69
CA ASP A 37 15.40 -1.25 10.17
C ASP A 37 15.29 -1.60 8.68
N ASN A 38 14.12 -2.09 8.24
CA ASN A 38 13.85 -2.40 6.84
C ASN A 38 12.36 -2.21 6.52
N LEU A 39 12.07 -1.78 5.29
CA LEU A 39 10.74 -1.83 4.69
C LEU A 39 10.85 -2.45 3.30
N SER A 40 9.97 -3.38 2.99
CA SER A 40 9.87 -3.98 1.66
C SER A 40 8.42 -4.19 1.23
N TYR A 41 8.19 -4.08 -0.08
CA TYR A 41 6.94 -4.55 -0.69
C TYR A 41 7.01 -6.07 -0.90
N ILE A 42 5.88 -6.75 -0.71
CA ILE A 42 5.78 -8.19 -0.96
C ILE A 42 5.34 -8.45 -2.39
N ASP A 43 6.22 -9.07 -3.19
CA ASP A 43 5.96 -9.40 -4.59
C ASP A 43 4.64 -10.18 -4.80
N GLY A 44 3.89 -9.78 -5.82
CA GLY A 44 2.59 -10.35 -6.17
C GLY A 44 1.42 -9.89 -5.28
N SER A 45 1.68 -9.07 -4.26
CA SER A 45 0.62 -8.56 -3.37
C SER A 45 -0.07 -7.30 -3.87
N PHE A 46 0.49 -6.60 -4.87
CA PHE A 46 -0.11 -5.38 -5.40
C PHE A 46 -1.38 -5.71 -6.19
N LYS A 47 -2.51 -5.13 -5.76
CA LYS A 47 -3.83 -5.30 -6.37
C LYS A 47 -4.40 -3.95 -6.81
N VAL A 48 -4.93 -3.95 -8.02
CA VAL A 48 -5.66 -2.82 -8.64
C VAL A 48 -7.00 -3.32 -9.17
N ALA A 49 -7.90 -2.39 -9.47
CA ALA A 49 -9.21 -2.72 -10.03
C ALA A 49 -9.08 -3.49 -11.37
N ALA A 50 -10.06 -4.34 -11.68
CA ALA A 50 -10.03 -5.14 -12.91
C ALA A 50 -9.90 -4.26 -14.16
N GLY A 51 -9.00 -4.65 -15.07
CA GLY A 51 -8.71 -3.88 -16.29
C GLY A 51 -7.74 -2.71 -16.11
N CYS A 52 -7.24 -2.48 -14.89
CA CYS A 52 -6.13 -1.56 -14.63
C CYS A 52 -4.78 -2.28 -14.78
N SER A 53 -3.75 -1.51 -15.08
CA SER A 53 -2.35 -1.90 -15.17
C SER A 53 -1.54 -1.21 -14.08
N PHE A 54 -0.43 -1.81 -13.69
CA PHE A 54 0.47 -1.27 -12.68
C PHE A 54 1.91 -1.71 -12.93
N ASN A 55 2.84 -0.95 -12.37
CA ASN A 55 4.22 -1.40 -12.14
C ASN A 55 4.38 -1.82 -10.68
N PRO A 56 5.25 -2.81 -10.36
CA PRO A 56 5.53 -3.17 -8.98
C PRO A 56 5.96 -1.95 -8.15
N PRO A 57 5.50 -1.81 -6.90
CA PRO A 57 5.90 -0.69 -6.06
C PRO A 57 7.41 -0.70 -5.81
N VAL A 58 8.01 0.49 -5.81
CA VAL A 58 9.43 0.68 -5.55
C VAL A 58 9.60 1.24 -4.14
N VAL A 59 10.50 0.64 -3.36
CA VAL A 59 10.86 1.13 -2.02
C VAL A 59 12.21 1.84 -2.08
N SER A 60 12.28 3.01 -1.46
CA SER A 60 13.52 3.76 -1.27
C SER A 60 13.59 4.30 0.16
N GLN A 61 14.79 4.65 0.62
CA GLN A 61 15.03 5.18 1.96
C GLN A 61 15.87 6.45 1.86
N ALA A 62 15.50 7.47 2.64
CA ALA A 62 16.30 8.65 2.92
C ALA A 62 16.26 8.91 4.43
N ASP A 63 17.40 8.75 5.11
CA ASP A 63 17.52 8.85 6.57
C ASP A 63 16.51 7.94 7.31
N ASP A 64 15.67 8.50 8.19
CA ASP A 64 14.62 7.82 8.96
C ASP A 64 13.28 7.70 8.22
N VAL A 65 13.26 8.06 6.93
CA VAL A 65 12.06 8.03 6.08
C VAL A 65 12.17 6.95 5.01
N TRP A 66 11.21 6.05 5.01
CA TRP A 66 10.99 5.04 3.99
C TRP A 66 9.88 5.48 3.05
N MET A 67 10.11 5.42 1.75
CA MET A 67 9.16 5.85 0.72
C MET A 67 8.79 4.67 -0.17
N LEU A 68 7.49 4.45 -0.35
CA LEU A 68 6.94 3.57 -1.37
C LEU A 68 6.38 4.40 -2.51
N THR A 69 6.82 4.10 -3.72
CA THR A 69 6.29 4.68 -4.95
C THR A 69 5.41 3.64 -5.65
N PHE A 70 4.17 4.01 -5.90
CA PHE A 70 3.18 3.22 -6.62
C PHE A 70 2.94 3.86 -7.98
N GLU A 71 2.87 3.04 -9.03
CA GLU A 71 2.53 3.49 -10.37
C GLU A 71 1.42 2.59 -10.93
N CYS A 72 0.23 3.15 -11.07
CA CYS A 72 -0.91 2.43 -11.64
C CYS A 72 -1.89 3.40 -12.32
N ASN A 73 -2.79 2.86 -13.13
CA ASN A 73 -3.97 3.59 -13.62
C ASN A 73 -5.25 3.16 -12.86
N GLY A 74 -5.08 2.91 -11.55
CA GLY A 74 -6.12 2.43 -10.66
C GLY A 74 -7.37 3.30 -10.67
N LYS A 75 -8.50 2.69 -10.32
CA LYS A 75 -9.80 3.36 -10.24
C LYS A 75 -10.50 2.91 -8.96
N PRO A 76 -11.35 3.76 -8.36
CA PRO A 76 -12.08 3.39 -7.15
C PRO A 76 -12.90 2.12 -7.35
N ASP A 77 -12.62 1.09 -6.56
CA ASP A 77 -13.33 -0.19 -6.56
C ASP A 77 -13.74 -0.58 -5.13
N PRO A 78 -15.05 -0.74 -4.85
CA PRO A 78 -15.51 -1.16 -3.52
C PRO A 78 -15.11 -2.60 -3.16
N ASN A 79 -14.87 -3.47 -4.16
CA ASN A 79 -14.44 -4.84 -3.87
C ASN A 79 -13.01 -4.89 -3.34
N LEU A 80 -12.12 -4.01 -3.83
CA LEU A 80 -10.77 -3.89 -3.28
C LEU A 80 -10.81 -3.39 -1.84
N ALA A 81 -11.68 -2.42 -1.53
CA ALA A 81 -11.86 -1.92 -0.17
C ALA A 81 -12.35 -3.03 0.78
N PHE A 82 -13.35 -3.80 0.35
CA PHE A 82 -13.84 -4.95 1.11
C PHE A 82 -12.74 -6.01 1.35
N GLU A 83 -11.99 -6.37 0.30
CA GLU A 83 -10.89 -7.34 0.39
C GLU A 83 -9.80 -6.83 1.35
N PHE A 84 -9.37 -5.58 1.18
CA PHE A 84 -8.40 -4.92 2.06
C PHE A 84 -8.85 -4.97 3.53
N THR A 85 -10.08 -4.53 3.81
CA THR A 85 -10.60 -4.52 5.19
C THR A 85 -10.67 -5.92 5.78
N SER A 86 -11.08 -6.92 5.00
CA SER A 86 -11.10 -8.31 5.44
C SER A 86 -9.70 -8.85 5.72
N LEU A 87 -8.71 -8.53 4.88
CA LEU A 87 -7.32 -8.96 5.06
C LEU A 87 -6.66 -8.31 6.28
N CYS A 88 -7.07 -7.09 6.62
CA CYS A 88 -6.61 -6.39 7.80
C CYS A 88 -7.20 -6.96 9.11
N GLY A 89 -8.29 -7.72 9.03
CA GLY A 89 -8.98 -8.29 10.19
C GLY A 89 -10.13 -7.44 10.72
N GLY A 90 -10.57 -6.43 9.98
CA GLY A 90 -11.67 -5.53 10.37
C GLY A 90 -11.27 -4.07 10.47
N GLU A 91 -12.26 -3.20 10.68
CA GLU A 91 -12.09 -1.74 10.76
C GLU A 91 -11.28 -1.31 12.00
N ASP A 92 -11.27 -2.12 13.07
CA ASP A 92 -10.47 -1.91 14.29
C ASP A 92 -8.96 -2.16 14.09
N ARG A 93 -8.59 -2.63 12.89
CA ARG A 93 -7.21 -2.94 12.48
C ARG A 93 -6.72 -2.05 11.36
N ILE A 94 -7.41 -0.94 11.12
CA ILE A 94 -7.14 -0.01 10.03
C ILE A 94 -7.06 1.41 10.60
N CYS A 95 -6.18 2.21 10.01
CA CYS A 95 -6.15 3.65 10.15
C CYS A 95 -5.95 4.31 8.80
N THR A 96 -6.14 5.62 8.77
CA THR A 96 -6.08 6.42 7.55
C THR A 96 -5.37 7.72 7.84
N ILE A 97 -4.67 8.26 6.85
CA ILE A 97 -4.28 9.67 6.80
C ILE A 97 -5.46 10.43 6.18
N ASP A 98 -5.92 11.47 6.87
CA ASP A 98 -6.97 12.41 6.41
C ASP A 98 -8.36 11.84 6.07
N GLY A 99 -8.59 10.54 6.27
CA GLY A 99 -9.91 9.92 6.10
C GLY A 99 -10.86 10.20 7.27
N ASP A 100 -12.14 10.38 6.95
CA ASP A 100 -13.23 10.67 7.90
C ASP A 100 -13.97 9.41 8.39
N THR A 101 -13.56 8.25 7.90
CA THR A 101 -14.19 6.95 8.14
C THR A 101 -13.20 5.94 8.71
N LEU A 102 -13.72 4.88 9.32
CA LEU A 102 -12.90 3.84 9.95
C LEU A 102 -12.30 2.85 8.95
N SER A 103 -12.83 2.85 7.73
CA SER A 103 -12.39 1.97 6.65
C SER A 103 -12.71 2.59 5.30
N PRO A 104 -11.94 2.26 4.25
CA PRO A 104 -12.21 2.77 2.91
C PRO A 104 -13.57 2.25 2.42
N ARG A 105 -14.32 3.10 1.72
CA ARG A 105 -15.52 2.67 0.96
C ARG A 105 -15.15 2.11 -0.42
N THR A 106 -14.06 2.61 -0.97
CA THR A 106 -13.47 2.23 -2.26
C THR A 106 -11.97 2.36 -2.16
N LEU A 107 -11.22 1.55 -2.88
CA LEU A 107 -9.78 1.72 -3.05
C LEU A 107 -9.44 1.77 -4.54
N ASN A 108 -8.44 2.56 -4.91
CA ASN A 108 -7.82 2.49 -6.23
C ASN A 108 -6.95 1.25 -6.34
N PHE A 109 -6.24 0.96 -5.24
CA PHE A 109 -5.31 -0.15 -5.12
C PHE A 109 -4.97 -0.44 -3.65
N TYR A 110 -4.34 -1.59 -3.42
CA TYR A 110 -3.64 -1.88 -2.17
C TYR A 110 -2.47 -2.84 -2.40
N ALA A 111 -1.52 -2.85 -1.47
CA ALA A 111 -0.38 -3.76 -1.47
C ALA A 111 -0.05 -4.23 -0.05
N LYS A 112 0.65 -5.35 0.06
CA LYS A 112 1.19 -5.84 1.32
C LYS A 112 2.66 -5.42 1.44
N ILE A 113 3.05 -4.99 2.63
CA ILE A 113 4.41 -4.60 2.98
C ILE A 113 4.89 -5.42 4.17
N ASP A 114 6.19 -5.73 4.19
CA ASP A 114 6.89 -6.27 5.34
C ASP A 114 7.81 -5.19 5.91
N MET A 115 7.65 -4.91 7.21
CA MET A 115 8.46 -3.96 7.96
C MET A 115 9.23 -4.70 9.05
N THR A 116 10.54 -4.48 9.11
CA THR A 116 11.39 -4.98 10.19
C THR A 116 11.69 -3.83 11.14
N PHE A 117 11.35 -4.00 12.42
CA PHE A 117 11.62 -3.03 13.47
C PHE A 117 12.80 -3.47 14.33
N LYS A 118 13.68 -2.55 14.70
CA LYS A 118 14.76 -2.75 15.67
C LYS A 118 14.35 -2.19 17.03
N LEU A 119 13.98 -3.08 17.95
CA LEU A 119 13.42 -2.74 19.26
C LEU A 119 14.33 -3.27 20.36
N LYS A 120 14.93 -2.38 21.15
CA LYS A 120 15.81 -2.74 22.31
C LYS A 120 16.91 -3.77 21.97
N GLY A 121 17.38 -3.79 20.72
CA GLY A 121 18.41 -4.71 20.22
C GLY A 121 17.88 -5.91 19.44
N ASP A 122 16.58 -6.20 19.52
CA ASP A 122 15.94 -7.29 18.79
C ASP A 122 15.34 -6.79 17.46
N LYS A 123 15.24 -7.69 16.48
CA LYS A 123 14.49 -7.45 15.24
C LYS A 123 13.11 -8.12 15.30
N ARG A 124 12.09 -7.40 14.83
CA ARG A 124 10.70 -7.89 14.77
C ARG A 124 10.11 -7.58 13.40
N ASP A 125 9.66 -8.61 12.70
CA ASP A 125 9.00 -8.47 11.40
C ASP A 125 7.48 -8.33 11.56
N VAL A 126 6.91 -7.40 10.82
CA VAL A 126 5.48 -7.09 10.83
C VAL A 126 5.01 -6.98 9.39
N ALA A 127 3.98 -7.76 9.06
CA ALA A 127 3.27 -7.65 7.81
C ALA A 127 2.08 -6.69 7.94
N LEU A 128 2.03 -5.67 7.09
CA LEU A 128 0.95 -4.69 7.01
C LEU A 128 0.42 -4.58 5.57
N PHE A 129 -0.74 -3.96 5.42
CA PHE A 129 -1.32 -3.59 4.15
C PHE A 129 -1.40 -2.07 4.05
N VAL A 130 -1.13 -1.55 2.87
CA VAL A 130 -1.32 -0.14 2.53
C VAL A 130 -2.27 -0.04 1.35
N GLY A 131 -3.17 0.94 1.38
CA GLY A 131 -4.13 1.18 0.32
C GLY A 131 -4.32 2.66 0.07
N GLN A 132 -4.72 3.01 -1.14
CA GLN A 132 -5.08 4.38 -1.49
C GLN A 132 -6.52 4.41 -2.00
N SER A 133 -7.30 5.36 -1.50
CA SER A 133 -8.61 5.75 -2.06
C SER A 133 -8.57 7.16 -2.60
N ASP A 134 -9.64 7.55 -3.29
CA ASP A 134 -9.93 8.94 -3.64
C ASP A 134 -11.15 9.42 -2.87
N ASP A 135 -11.11 10.66 -2.41
CA ASP A 135 -12.26 11.40 -1.91
C ASP A 135 -12.41 12.75 -2.63
N SER A 136 -13.29 13.62 -2.13
CA SER A 136 -13.50 14.95 -2.73
C SER A 136 -12.33 15.93 -2.53
N PHE A 137 -11.41 15.62 -1.63
CA PHE A 137 -10.29 16.48 -1.22
C PHE A 137 -8.93 15.97 -1.70
N GLY A 138 -8.84 14.71 -2.13
CA GLY A 138 -7.65 14.16 -2.76
C GLY A 138 -7.52 12.66 -2.59
N HIS A 139 -6.27 12.22 -2.52
CA HIS A 139 -5.93 10.84 -2.22
C HIS A 139 -5.91 10.64 -0.70
N VAL A 140 -6.44 9.52 -0.25
CA VAL A 140 -6.51 9.14 1.16
C VAL A 140 -5.78 7.82 1.34
N TRP A 141 -4.78 7.81 2.22
CA TRP A 141 -3.95 6.65 2.46
C TRP A 141 -4.42 5.86 3.67
N TRP A 142 -4.47 4.55 3.51
CA TRP A 142 -4.90 3.60 4.52
C TRP A 142 -3.73 2.70 4.90
N LEU A 143 -3.60 2.43 6.19
CA LEU A 143 -2.68 1.45 6.74
C LEU A 143 -3.50 0.45 7.57
N GLY A 144 -3.27 -0.83 7.37
CA GLY A 144 -4.03 -1.87 8.06
C GLY A 144 -3.24 -3.14 8.29
N GLY A 145 -3.73 -3.98 9.20
CA GLY A 145 -3.15 -5.30 9.45
C GLY A 145 -3.45 -5.81 10.85
N LEU A 146 -3.44 -7.14 11.00
CA LEU A 146 -3.68 -7.82 12.29
C LEU A 146 -2.82 -7.27 13.46
N PRO A 147 -1.55 -6.87 13.24
CA PRO A 147 -0.72 -6.32 14.32
C PRO A 147 -1.17 -4.95 14.82
N LEU A 148 -1.94 -4.18 14.05
CA LEU A 148 -2.41 -2.86 14.47
C LEU A 148 -3.57 -2.98 15.45
N ALA A 149 -3.66 -2.06 16.39
CA ALA A 149 -4.80 -1.89 17.27
C ALA A 149 -5.27 -0.43 17.18
N ASN A 150 -6.44 -0.22 16.58
CA ASN A 150 -7.09 1.09 16.60
C ASN A 150 -7.93 1.19 17.88
N VAL A 151 -7.35 1.85 18.89
CA VAL A 151 -7.96 2.00 20.21
C VAL A 151 -8.73 3.31 20.27
N LYS A 152 -10.06 3.20 20.37
CA LYS A 152 -10.91 4.34 20.72
C LYS A 152 -11.01 4.44 22.24
N ILE A 153 -10.46 5.50 22.80
CA ILE A 153 -10.45 5.73 24.25
C ILE A 153 -11.77 6.35 24.72
N ASP A 154 -12.50 7.06 23.85
CA ASP A 154 -13.83 7.62 24.13
C ASP A 154 -14.64 7.81 22.83
N VAL A 155 -15.97 7.92 22.93
CA VAL A 155 -16.92 8.18 21.82
C VAL A 155 -16.63 9.50 21.11
N LYS A 156 -15.81 10.38 21.71
CA LYS A 156 -15.40 11.68 21.19
C LYS A 156 -13.88 11.85 21.01
N ALA A 157 -13.08 10.87 21.38
CA ALA A 157 -11.63 10.98 21.30
C ALA A 157 -11.12 10.49 19.94
N ASP A 158 -10.07 11.14 19.45
CA ASP A 158 -9.35 10.69 18.26
C ASP A 158 -8.84 9.26 18.51
N ALA A 159 -8.99 8.43 17.49
CA ALA A 159 -8.48 7.06 17.49
C ALA A 159 -6.97 7.06 17.74
N THR A 160 -6.51 6.32 18.75
CA THR A 160 -5.07 6.07 18.95
C THR A 160 -4.72 4.75 18.29
N VAL A 161 -3.84 4.79 17.30
CA VAL A 161 -3.42 3.60 16.57
C VAL A 161 -2.10 3.11 17.14
N LEU A 162 -2.08 1.87 17.59
CA LEU A 162 -0.95 1.27 18.28
C LEU A 162 -0.46 0.02 17.54
N LEU A 163 0.85 -0.18 17.56
CA LEU A 163 1.53 -1.39 17.11
C LEU A 163 2.29 -1.99 18.30
N PRO A 164 1.67 -2.91 19.06
CA PRO A 164 2.31 -3.55 20.20
C PRO A 164 3.26 -4.66 19.77
N PHE A 165 4.39 -4.76 20.47
CA PHE A 165 5.37 -5.84 20.32
C PHE A 165 5.50 -6.58 21.64
N ALA A 166 5.34 -7.89 21.59
CA ALA A 166 5.53 -8.77 22.73
C ALA A 166 6.82 -9.58 22.60
N ASP A 167 7.38 -10.00 23.74
CA ASP A 167 8.43 -11.02 23.78
C ASP A 167 7.86 -12.44 23.68
N GLU A 168 8.74 -13.43 23.76
CA GLU A 168 8.39 -14.86 23.69
C GLU A 168 7.47 -15.32 24.83
N THR A 169 7.38 -14.56 25.93
CA THR A 169 6.48 -14.85 27.06
C THR A 169 5.09 -14.25 26.85
N GLY A 170 4.91 -13.43 25.81
CA GLY A 170 3.70 -12.67 25.56
C GLY A 170 3.63 -11.35 26.33
N ALA A 171 4.69 -10.96 27.05
CA ALA A 171 4.76 -9.68 27.72
C ALA A 171 5.02 -8.57 26.69
N VAL A 172 4.25 -7.48 26.76
CA VAL A 172 4.46 -6.33 25.87
C VAL A 172 5.77 -5.62 26.25
N VAL A 173 6.72 -5.58 25.31
CA VAL A 173 8.05 -5.00 25.51
C VAL A 173 8.19 -3.59 24.93
N GLN A 174 7.38 -3.27 23.93
CA GLN A 174 7.35 -1.95 23.29
C GLN A 174 5.99 -1.76 22.62
N ILE A 175 5.50 -0.53 22.60
CA ILE A 175 4.38 -0.12 21.79
C ILE A 175 4.87 1.04 20.92
N LEU A 176 4.55 1.01 19.63
CA LEU A 176 4.70 2.16 18.74
C LEU A 176 3.32 2.77 18.51
N GLN A 177 3.21 4.09 18.62
CA GLN A 177 2.05 4.83 18.18
C GLN A 177 2.22 5.17 16.69
N VAL A 178 1.18 4.91 15.90
CA VAL A 178 1.08 5.38 14.52
C VAL A 178 0.31 6.69 14.53
N THR A 179 0.96 7.76 14.10
CA THR A 179 0.35 9.08 13.95
C THR A 179 0.40 9.50 12.49
N ASN A 180 -0.64 10.19 12.06
CA ASN A 180 -0.66 10.81 10.75
C ASN A 180 0.03 12.17 10.84
N ARG A 181 0.85 12.48 9.86
CA ARG A 181 1.39 13.82 9.65
C ARG A 181 0.91 14.28 8.28
N ASP A 182 0.34 15.48 8.20
CA ASP A 182 -0.29 16.07 7.01
C ASP A 182 0.22 15.50 5.67
N GLY A 183 -0.68 15.00 4.82
CA GLY A 183 -0.37 14.50 3.48
C GLY A 183 -0.21 12.97 3.39
N ASP A 184 0.94 12.49 2.94
CA ASP A 184 1.16 11.08 2.58
C ASP A 184 2.13 10.36 3.55
N LEU A 185 2.14 10.71 4.85
CA LEU A 185 3.12 10.21 5.82
C LEU A 185 2.50 9.59 7.08
N PHE A 186 2.86 8.33 7.35
CA PHE A 186 2.69 7.70 8.65
C PHE A 186 3.96 7.84 9.48
N GLN A 187 3.85 8.39 10.68
CA GLN A 187 4.94 8.47 11.64
C GLN A 187 4.75 7.41 12.73
N LEU A 188 5.82 6.66 13.04
CA LEU A 188 5.82 5.64 14.08
C LEU A 188 6.81 6.01 15.19
N THR A 189 6.29 6.28 16.38
CA THR A 189 7.08 6.69 17.55
C THR A 189 6.82 5.79 18.75
N PRO A 190 7.80 5.59 19.66
CA PRO A 190 7.54 4.94 20.94
C PRO A 190 6.35 5.58 21.66
N TRP A 191 5.38 4.76 22.08
CA TRP A 191 4.25 5.20 22.90
C TRP A 191 4.70 5.25 24.37
N LEU A 192 4.48 6.39 25.03
CA LEU A 192 4.92 6.71 26.40
C LEU A 192 3.81 6.49 27.42
#